data_AF-C5F0Z9-F1
#
_entry.id   AF-C5F0Z9-F1
#
_cell.length_a   1.000
_cell.length_b   1.000
_cell.length_c   1.000
_cell.angle_alpha   90.00
_cell.angle_beta   90.00
_cell.angle_gamma   90.00
#
_symmetry.space_group_name_H-M   'P 1'
#
loop_
_entity.id
_entity.type
_entity.pdbx_description
1 polymer ?
#
loop_
_entity_poly.entity_id
_entity_poly.type
_entity_poly.pdbx_seq_one_letter_code
_entity_poly.pdbx_strand_id
1 'polypeptide(L)'
;MGFNNAKIIIDNKPEWCTTTFQISFVDSEKTTKKYLNNIVTDSKLLGFDSIRLYKEHTIGGEFGKTQSQVCKSRHFCPKLAHTFVVSSDGYFSRCNHIWETQREFNLSNYSIKEVWESEVMRRIREDYPDKQCLPCDQWSGHTCGESWVKTKSGINHKKFF
;
A
#
# COMPACT_ATOMS: atom_id res chain seq x y z
N MET A 1 6.55 -15.81 0.93
CA MET A 1 7.52 -15.55 -0.16
C MET A 1 7.66 -14.06 -0.45
N GLY A 2 6.57 -13.29 -0.62
CA GLY A 2 6.65 -11.85 -0.92
C GLY A 2 7.46 -11.01 0.09
N PHE A 3 7.32 -11.29 1.39
CA PHE A 3 8.11 -10.63 2.44
C PHE A 3 9.63 -10.83 2.28
N ASN A 4 10.08 -12.06 1.98
CA ASN A 4 11.49 -12.36 1.82
C ASN A 4 12.06 -11.72 0.54
N ASN A 5 11.29 -11.72 -0.55
CA ASN A 5 11.69 -11.05 -1.79
C ASN A 5 11.81 -9.53 -1.60
N ALA A 6 10.89 -8.92 -0.84
CA ALA A 6 10.98 -7.51 -0.49
C ALA A 6 12.25 -7.20 0.32
N LYS A 7 12.63 -8.07 1.27
CA LYS A 7 13.88 -7.90 2.02
C LYS A 7 15.11 -7.96 1.13
N ILE A 8 15.18 -8.91 0.19
CA ILE A 8 16.31 -8.99 -0.77
C ILE A 8 16.43 -7.69 -1.58
N ILE A 9 15.32 -7.14 -2.07
CA ILE A 9 15.34 -5.89 -2.84
C ILE A 9 15.79 -4.71 -1.98
N ILE A 10 15.30 -4.64 -0.74
CA ILE A 10 15.63 -3.60 0.22
C ILE A 10 17.11 -3.66 0.61
N ASP A 11 17.64 -4.84 0.90
CA ASP A 11 19.03 -5.06 1.28
C ASP A 11 20.00 -4.69 0.15
N ASN A 12 19.53 -4.74 -1.10
CA ASN A 12 20.28 -4.37 -2.30
C ASN A 12 19.89 -2.99 -2.86
N LYS A 13 19.10 -2.18 -2.13
CA LYS A 13 18.66 -0.85 -2.56
C LYS A 13 19.87 0.09 -2.72
N PRO A 14 20.16 0.61 -3.92
CA PRO A 14 21.25 1.57 -4.10
C PRO A 14 21.00 2.86 -3.32
N GLU A 15 22.05 3.53 -2.84
CA GLU A 15 21.92 4.77 -2.03
C GLU A 15 21.21 5.90 -2.78
N TRP A 16 21.32 5.96 -4.11
CA TRP A 16 20.66 6.95 -4.95
C TRP A 16 19.17 6.64 -5.21
N CYS A 17 18.69 5.45 -4.82
CA CYS A 17 17.32 5.03 -5.07
C CYS A 17 16.32 5.77 -4.18
N THR A 18 15.40 6.51 -4.80
CA THR A 18 14.35 7.27 -4.10
C THR A 18 13.08 6.45 -3.83
N THR A 19 13.01 5.20 -4.29
CA THR A 19 11.86 4.32 -4.08
C THR A 19 11.64 4.07 -2.60
N THR A 20 10.41 4.27 -2.13
CA THR A 20 10.02 3.99 -0.73
C THR A 20 9.43 2.58 -0.63
N PHE A 21 9.99 1.76 0.25
CA PHE A 21 9.46 0.45 0.61
C PHE A 21 8.65 0.57 1.91
N GLN A 22 7.36 0.28 1.83
CA GLN A 22 6.43 0.41 2.96
C GLN A 22 5.77 -0.93 3.28
N ILE A 23 5.64 -1.22 4.58
CA ILE A 23 4.78 -2.30 5.07
C ILE A 23 3.42 -1.70 5.42
N SER A 24 2.35 -2.31 4.94
CA SER A 24 0.99 -1.82 5.13
C SER A 24 0.13 -2.82 5.90
N PHE A 25 -0.56 -2.33 6.93
CA PHE A 25 -1.52 -3.07 7.75
C PHE A 25 -2.90 -2.40 7.67
N VAL A 26 -3.93 -3.14 8.03
CA VAL A 26 -5.30 -2.63 8.15
C VAL A 26 -5.81 -2.87 9.57
N ASP A 27 -6.36 -1.84 10.20
CA ASP A 27 -6.99 -1.87 11.53
C ASP A 27 -8.39 -2.50 11.45
N SER A 28 -8.45 -3.77 11.02
CA SER A 28 -9.70 -4.54 10.89
C SER A 28 -10.02 -5.40 12.12
N GLU A 29 -9.01 -5.71 12.94
CA GLU A 29 -9.18 -6.54 14.15
C GLU A 29 -8.75 -5.80 15.41
N LYS A 30 -9.41 -6.07 16.54
CA LYS A 30 -9.04 -5.52 17.86
C LYS A 30 -7.58 -5.82 18.24
N THR A 31 -7.02 -6.88 17.68
CA THR A 31 -5.67 -7.38 17.88
C THR A 31 -4.62 -6.67 17.00
N THR A 32 -5.01 -6.02 15.90
CA THR A 32 -4.09 -5.39 14.95
C THR A 32 -3.14 -4.42 15.65
N LYS A 33 -3.65 -3.54 16.53
CA LYS A 33 -2.81 -2.56 17.25
C LYS A 33 -1.78 -3.20 18.17
N LYS A 34 -2.15 -4.30 18.87
CA LYS A 34 -1.23 -5.03 19.74
C LYS A 34 -0.13 -5.69 18.92
N TYR A 35 -0.48 -6.26 17.78
CA TYR A 35 0.48 -6.87 16.86
C TYR A 35 1.39 -5.82 16.21
N LEU A 36 0.85 -4.65 15.86
CA LEU A 36 1.61 -3.57 15.24
C LEU A 36 2.71 -3.02 16.14
N ASN A 37 2.44 -2.85 17.45
CA ASN A 37 3.47 -2.41 18.40
C ASN A 37 4.67 -3.36 18.43
N ASN A 38 4.44 -4.67 18.36
CA ASN A 38 5.50 -5.67 18.33
C ASN A 38 6.26 -5.64 16.99
N ILE A 39 5.51 -5.47 15.89
CA ILE A 39 6.04 -5.42 14.53
C ILE A 39 6.91 -4.19 14.28
N VAL A 40 6.50 -3.00 14.74
CA VAL A 40 7.27 -1.75 14.53
C VAL A 40 8.68 -1.85 15.12
N THR A 41 8.87 -2.66 16.14
CA THR A 41 10.17 -2.93 16.78
C THR A 41 10.87 -4.20 16.28
N ASP A 42 10.26 -4.96 15.37
CA ASP A 42 10.81 -6.23 14.90
C ASP A 42 12.02 -6.00 13.97
N SER A 43 13.16 -6.62 14.31
CA SER A 43 14.39 -6.54 13.54
C SER A 43 14.23 -7.13 12.12
N LYS A 44 13.23 -7.98 11.89
CA LYS A 44 12.91 -8.47 10.55
C LYS A 44 12.43 -7.38 9.60
N LEU A 45 12.01 -6.22 10.10
CA LEU A 45 11.56 -5.09 9.28
C LEU A 45 12.66 -4.06 9.05
N LEU A 46 13.88 -4.33 9.52
CA LEU A 46 15.04 -3.52 9.19
C LEU A 46 15.19 -3.40 7.66
N GLY A 47 15.38 -2.17 7.20
CA GLY A 47 15.52 -1.81 5.80
C GLY A 47 14.26 -1.22 5.15
N PHE A 48 13.05 -1.49 5.67
CA PHE A 48 11.85 -0.81 5.18
C PHE A 48 11.86 0.67 5.58
N ASP A 49 11.39 1.53 4.68
CA ASP A 49 11.40 2.99 4.86
C ASP A 49 10.25 3.44 5.78
N SER A 50 9.12 2.71 5.78
CA SER A 50 7.96 3.05 6.60
C SER A 50 7.03 1.87 6.91
N ILE A 51 6.26 2.02 8.00
CA ILE A 51 5.14 1.16 8.35
C ILE A 51 3.87 2.01 8.37
N ARG A 52 2.78 1.49 7.82
CA ARG A 52 1.51 2.20 7.74
C ARG A 52 0.36 1.33 8.21
N LEU A 53 -0.46 1.90 9.10
CA LEU A 53 -1.71 1.31 9.54
C LEU A 53 -2.86 2.10 8.91
N TYR A 54 -3.54 1.47 7.96
CA TYR A 54 -4.75 1.99 7.36
C TYR A 54 -5.94 1.68 8.27
N LYS A 55 -6.88 2.61 8.39
CA LYS A 55 -8.21 2.26 8.90
C LYS A 55 -8.90 1.33 7.91
N GLU A 56 -9.83 0.52 8.39
CA GLU A 56 -10.72 -0.21 7.49
C GLU A 56 -11.42 0.79 6.56
N HIS A 57 -11.32 0.56 5.25
CA HIS A 57 -11.91 1.45 4.22
C HIS A 57 -13.32 1.00 3.81
N THR A 58 -13.99 0.37 4.76
CA THR A 58 -15.34 -0.20 4.67
C THR A 58 -16.15 0.35 5.85
N ILE A 59 -17.13 1.20 5.57
CA ILE A 59 -18.12 1.61 6.58
C ILE A 59 -19.36 0.76 6.35
N GLY A 60 -19.69 -0.13 7.29
CA GLY A 60 -20.85 -1.02 7.17
C GLY A 60 -20.75 -2.04 6.02
N GLY A 61 -19.54 -2.41 5.61
CA GLY A 61 -19.30 -3.34 4.50
C GLY A 61 -19.21 -2.68 3.12
N GLU A 62 -19.38 -1.36 3.01
CA GLU A 62 -19.26 -0.64 1.74
C GLU A 62 -17.87 -0.04 1.54
N PHE A 63 -17.17 -0.53 0.51
CA PHE A 63 -15.85 -0.07 0.10
C PHE A 63 -15.86 1.40 -0.32
N GLY A 64 -14.88 2.17 0.15
CA GLY A 64 -14.65 3.53 -0.33
C GLY A 64 -15.50 4.61 0.33
N LYS A 65 -16.11 4.32 1.49
CA LYS A 65 -16.76 5.34 2.33
C LYS A 65 -15.82 5.78 3.46
N THR A 66 -15.55 7.07 3.53
CA THR A 66 -15.03 7.78 4.70
C THR A 66 -16.20 8.46 5.42
N GLN A 67 -16.06 8.68 6.73
CA GLN A 67 -17.06 9.42 7.51
C GLN A 67 -17.10 10.92 7.14
N SER A 68 -16.16 11.40 6.33
CA SER A 68 -16.02 12.79 5.95
C SER A 68 -16.81 13.11 4.68
N GLN A 69 -17.77 14.05 4.77
CA GLN A 69 -18.34 14.72 3.61
C GLN A 69 -17.29 15.62 2.96
N VAL A 70 -16.53 15.10 2.01
CA VAL A 70 -15.53 15.91 1.28
C VAL A 70 -16.17 16.47 0.01
N CYS A 71 -16.70 17.69 0.09
CA CYS A 71 -17.05 18.51 -1.09
C CYS A 71 -15.79 19.14 -1.71
N LYS A 72 -14.84 18.32 -2.18
CA LYS A 72 -13.67 18.81 -2.94
C LYS A 72 -13.70 18.28 -4.37
N SER A 73 -13.15 19.06 -5.30
CA SER A 73 -12.90 18.62 -6.67
C SER A 73 -12.09 17.32 -6.67
N ARG A 74 -12.57 16.31 -7.39
CA ARG A 74 -11.88 15.02 -7.49
C ARG A 74 -10.54 15.22 -8.18
N HIS A 75 -9.45 15.06 -7.45
CA HIS A 75 -8.12 14.90 -8.05
C HIS A 75 -7.85 13.42 -8.25
N PHE A 76 -7.43 13.03 -9.45
CA PHE A 76 -7.09 11.64 -9.75
C PHE A 76 -6.04 11.11 -8.76
N CYS A 77 -6.27 9.90 -8.23
CA CYS A 77 -5.38 9.29 -7.26
C CYS A 77 -4.10 8.86 -7.99
N PRO A 78 -2.93 9.41 -7.62
CA PRO A 78 -1.74 9.20 -8.43
C PRO A 78 -1.04 7.86 -8.12
N LYS A 79 -1.58 7.08 -7.17
CA LYS A 79 -1.03 5.79 -6.74
C LYS A 79 -0.82 4.82 -7.90
N LEU A 80 -1.73 4.77 -8.87
CA LEU A 80 -1.56 3.88 -10.03
C LEU A 80 -0.39 4.26 -10.94
N ALA A 81 0.11 5.50 -10.85
CA ALA A 81 1.27 5.94 -11.60
C ALA A 81 2.60 5.61 -10.92
N HIS A 82 2.63 5.52 -9.58
CA HIS A 82 3.89 5.48 -8.83
C HIS A 82 3.91 4.53 -7.62
N THR A 83 2.86 3.74 -7.41
CA THR A 83 2.77 2.77 -6.32
C THR A 83 2.51 1.39 -6.89
N PHE A 84 3.32 0.42 -6.46
CA PHE A 84 3.12 -0.99 -6.73
C PHE A 84 2.79 -1.71 -5.42
N VAL A 85 1.66 -2.41 -5.38
CA VAL A 85 1.18 -3.08 -4.16
C VAL A 85 1.28 -4.58 -4.35
N VAL A 86 1.98 -5.24 -3.45
CA VAL A 86 2.19 -6.68 -3.43
C VAL A 86 1.58 -7.25 -2.16
N SER A 87 0.75 -8.28 -2.29
CA SER A 87 0.20 -9.02 -1.16
C SER A 87 1.21 -10.03 -0.62
N SER A 88 0.99 -10.52 0.60
CA SER A 88 1.92 -11.44 1.27
C SER A 88 2.14 -12.76 0.53
N ASP A 89 1.16 -13.21 -0.25
CA ASP A 89 1.19 -14.40 -1.10
C ASP A 89 1.85 -14.15 -2.47
N GLY A 90 2.37 -12.94 -2.71
CA GLY A 90 3.15 -12.61 -3.90
C GLY A 90 2.33 -12.19 -5.11
N TYR A 91 0.99 -12.13 -5.00
CA TYR A 91 0.16 -11.48 -6.00
C TYR A 91 0.18 -9.95 -5.82
N PHE A 92 -0.45 -9.21 -6.74
CA PHE A 92 -0.41 -7.76 -6.74
C PHE A 92 -1.81 -7.15 -6.76
N SER A 93 -1.91 -5.90 -6.32
CA SER A 93 -3.15 -5.14 -6.35
C SER A 93 -2.94 -3.75 -6.96
N ARG A 94 -4.05 -3.16 -7.41
CA ARG A 94 -4.17 -1.81 -7.95
C ARG A 94 -3.76 -0.76 -6.93
N CYS A 95 -4.17 -0.93 -5.68
CA CYS A 95 -3.83 -0.03 -4.60
C CYS A 95 -3.98 -0.74 -3.25
N ASN A 96 -3.53 -0.09 -2.18
CA ASN A 96 -3.57 -0.62 -0.82
C ASN A 96 -4.98 -0.62 -0.18
N HIS A 97 -6.00 -0.17 -0.91
CA HIS A 97 -7.40 -0.17 -0.46
C HIS A 97 -8.23 -1.26 -1.15
N ILE A 98 -7.86 -1.65 -2.38
CA ILE A 98 -8.49 -2.76 -3.09
C ILE A 98 -7.72 -4.02 -2.71
N TRP A 99 -8.30 -4.89 -1.89
CA TRP A 99 -7.58 -6.07 -1.40
C TRP A 99 -7.71 -7.30 -2.31
N GLU A 100 -8.67 -7.28 -3.23
CA GLU A 100 -8.73 -8.30 -4.28
C GLU A 100 -7.53 -8.16 -5.20
N THR A 101 -6.69 -9.19 -5.19
CA THR A 101 -5.45 -9.20 -5.95
C THR A 101 -5.70 -9.65 -7.38
N GLN A 102 -4.95 -9.10 -8.32
CA GLN A 102 -4.81 -9.67 -9.66
C GLN A 102 -4.04 -11.00 -9.54
N ARG A 103 -4.54 -12.05 -10.19
CA ARG A 103 -4.04 -13.44 -10.04
C ARG A 103 -3.26 -13.92 -11.26
N GLU A 104 -3.15 -13.10 -12.30
CA GLU A 104 -2.52 -13.43 -13.57
C GLU A 104 -0.99 -13.54 -13.47
N PHE A 105 -0.37 -12.80 -12.54
CA PHE A 105 1.07 -12.84 -12.31
C PHE A 105 1.38 -12.93 -10.81
N ASN A 106 2.36 -13.75 -10.45
CA ASN A 106 2.87 -13.88 -9.09
C ASN A 106 4.38 -13.60 -9.05
N LEU A 107 4.82 -12.80 -8.08
CA LEU A 107 6.22 -12.41 -7.90
C LEU A 107 7.15 -13.55 -7.44
N SER A 108 6.64 -14.76 -7.24
CA SER A 108 7.48 -15.96 -7.16
C SER A 108 8.08 -16.35 -8.51
N ASN A 109 7.42 -15.97 -9.61
CA ASN A 109 7.74 -16.41 -10.97
C ASN A 109 8.13 -15.26 -11.90
N TYR A 110 7.82 -14.01 -11.51
CA TYR A 110 8.02 -12.82 -12.31
C TYR A 110 8.69 -11.71 -11.48
N SER A 111 9.48 -10.87 -12.14
CA SER A 111 10.02 -9.65 -11.56
C SER A 111 8.96 -8.56 -11.42
N ILE A 112 9.19 -7.59 -10.53
CA ILE A 112 8.34 -6.39 -10.39
C ILE A 112 8.21 -5.67 -11.75
N LYS A 113 9.31 -5.57 -12.51
CA LYS A 113 9.31 -4.89 -13.80
C LYS A 113 8.36 -5.56 -14.79
N GLU A 114 8.44 -6.88 -14.92
CA GLU A 114 7.56 -7.64 -15.82
C GLU A 114 6.08 -7.49 -15.45
N VAL A 115 5.76 -7.55 -14.14
CA VAL A 115 4.38 -7.35 -13.69
C VAL A 115 3.93 -5.89 -13.92
N TRP A 116 4.79 -4.91 -13.66
CA TRP A 116 4.49 -3.49 -13.84
C TRP A 116 4.24 -3.12 -15.31
N GLU A 117 5.01 -3.72 -16.23
CA GLU A 117 4.92 -3.54 -17.68
C GLU A 117 3.89 -4.47 -18.35
N SER A 118 3.27 -5.37 -17.59
CA SER A 118 2.27 -6.32 -18.10
C SER A 118 1.02 -5.64 -18.69
N GLU A 119 0.34 -6.35 -19.59
CA GLU A 119 -0.94 -5.91 -20.15
C GLU A 119 -1.99 -5.67 -19.05
N VAL A 120 -1.99 -6.48 -17.99
CA VAL A 120 -2.93 -6.32 -16.86
C VAL A 120 -2.73 -4.98 -16.17
N MET A 121 -1.49 -4.66 -15.79
CA MET A 121 -1.18 -3.37 -15.17
C MET A 121 -1.37 -2.19 -16.13
N ARG A 122 -1.10 -2.37 -17.43
CA ARG A 122 -1.38 -1.36 -18.45
C ARG A 122 -2.88 -1.06 -18.54
N ARG A 123 -3.73 -2.08 -18.68
CA ARG A 123 -5.20 -1.92 -18.73
C ARG A 123 -5.74 -1.25 -17.47
N ILE A 124 -5.27 -1.67 -16.29
CA ILE A 124 -5.64 -1.03 -15.02
C ILE A 124 -5.37 0.49 -15.03
N ARG A 125 -4.25 0.91 -15.60
CA ARG A 125 -3.86 2.33 -15.70
C ARG A 125 -4.63 3.08 -16.80
N GLU A 126 -4.88 2.43 -17.93
CA GLU A 126 -5.63 2.99 -19.07
C GLU A 126 -7.12 3.17 -18.77
N ASP A 127 -7.73 2.19 -18.10
CA ASP A 127 -9.16 2.19 -17.75
C ASP A 127 -9.48 3.03 -16.51
N TYR A 128 -8.47 3.62 -15.87
CA TYR A 128 -8.66 4.40 -14.65
C TYR A 128 -9.35 5.75 -14.91
N PRO A 129 -10.41 6.13 -14.15
CA PRO A 129 -11.04 5.37 -13.07
C PRO A 129 -12.08 4.36 -13.58
N ASP A 130 -11.89 3.09 -13.23
CA ASP A 130 -12.81 2.01 -13.58
C ASP A 130 -13.85 1.74 -12.48
N LYS A 131 -14.71 0.74 -12.68
CA LYS A 131 -15.75 0.35 -11.71
C LYS A 131 -15.24 0.00 -10.31
N GLN A 132 -13.97 -0.37 -10.16
CA GLN A 132 -13.38 -0.68 -8.86
C GLN A 132 -12.84 0.58 -8.18
N CYS A 133 -12.35 1.54 -8.96
CA CYS A 133 -11.80 2.80 -8.47
C CYS A 133 -12.88 3.87 -8.23
N LEU A 134 -13.96 3.86 -9.02
CA LEU A 134 -15.06 4.84 -8.95
C LEU A 134 -15.70 4.99 -7.56
N PRO A 135 -15.93 3.89 -6.79
CA PRO A 135 -16.54 3.99 -5.46
C PRO A 135 -15.58 4.45 -4.36
N CYS A 136 -14.27 4.43 -4.59
CA CYS A 136 -13.28 4.90 -3.62
C CYS A 136 -13.43 6.40 -3.44
N ASP A 137 -13.49 6.93 -2.23
CA ASP A 137 -13.59 8.37 -1.97
C ASP A 137 -12.24 9.04 -1.64
N GLN A 138 -11.15 8.26 -1.55
CA GLN A 138 -9.77 8.77 -1.36
C GLN A 138 -9.11 9.24 -2.67
N TRP A 139 -9.85 10.09 -3.39
CA TRP A 139 -9.32 10.90 -4.47
C TRP A 139 -8.26 11.86 -3.89
N SER A 140 -7.25 12.22 -4.68
CA SER A 140 -6.02 12.95 -4.29
C SER A 140 -4.95 12.15 -3.54
N GLY A 141 -5.14 10.85 -3.31
CA GLY A 141 -4.15 10.02 -2.59
C GLY A 141 -4.07 10.31 -1.09
N HIS A 142 -5.00 11.11 -0.56
CA HIS A 142 -5.16 11.34 0.87
C HIS A 142 -5.68 10.07 1.53
N THR A 143 -4.86 9.51 2.40
CA THR A 143 -5.17 8.30 3.15
C THR A 143 -5.29 8.63 4.63
N CYS A 144 -6.37 8.18 5.26
CA CYS A 144 -6.50 8.21 6.71
C CYS A 144 -5.65 7.11 7.38
N GLY A 145 -5.43 7.23 8.69
CA GLY A 145 -4.72 6.22 9.48
C GLY A 145 -3.44 6.75 10.13
N GLU A 146 -2.46 5.88 10.34
CA GLU A 146 -1.23 6.20 11.07
C GLU A 146 0.01 5.76 10.27
N SER A 147 1.08 6.54 10.32
CA SER A 147 2.36 6.18 9.69
C SER A 147 3.53 6.33 10.66
N TRP A 148 4.44 5.37 10.62
CA TRP A 148 5.74 5.42 11.30
C TRP A 148 6.82 5.45 10.23
N VAL A 149 7.59 6.53 10.18
CA VAL A 149 8.63 6.77 9.17
C VAL A 149 9.98 6.81 9.85
N LYS A 150 10.94 6.03 9.36
CA LYS A 150 12.31 6.08 9.87
C LYS A 150 13.01 7.32 9.30
N THR A 151 13.61 8.12 10.20
CA THR A 151 14.38 9.32 9.85
C THR A 151 15.78 9.22 10.46
N LYS A 152 16.68 10.14 10.10
CA LYS A 152 18.03 10.21 10.70
C LYS A 152 18.00 10.38 12.23
N SER A 153 16.94 10.99 12.77
CA SER A 153 16.75 11.24 14.21
C SER A 153 15.92 10.18 14.94
N GLY A 154 15.54 9.08 14.29
CA GLY A 154 14.70 8.03 14.86
C GLY A 154 13.37 7.84 14.14
N ILE A 155 12.39 7.21 14.79
CA ILE A 155 11.07 6.93 14.20
C ILE A 155 10.13 8.11 14.44
N ASN A 156 9.60 8.70 13.37
CA ASN A 156 8.58 9.76 13.42
C ASN A 156 7.19 9.15 13.23
N HIS A 157 6.29 9.35 14.18
CA HIS A 157 4.90 8.88 14.13
C HIS A 157 3.96 10.04 13.75
N LYS A 158 3.14 9.83 12.72
CA LYS A 158 2.12 10.79 12.26
C LYS A 158 0.74 10.14 12.20
N LYS A 159 -0.29 10.89 12.61
CA LYS A 159 -1.70 10.52 12.51
C LYS A 159 -2.38 11.36 11.43
N PHE A 160 -3.12 10.70 10.55
CA PHE A 160 -3.91 11.28 9.47
C PHE A 160 -5.39 11.07 9.79
N PHE A 161 -6.11 12.18 9.92
CA PHE A 161 -7.53 12.20 10.22
C PHE A 161 -8.35 12.22 8.94
#